data_AF-A0A7X7GFE9-F1
#
_entry.id   AF-A0A7X7GFE9-F1
#
_cell.length_a   1.000
_cell.length_b   1.000
_cell.length_c   1.000
_cell.angle_alpha   90.00
_cell.angle_beta   90.00
_cell.angle_gamma   90.00
#
_symmetry.space_group_name_H-M   'P 1'
#
loop_
_entity.id
_entity.type
_entity.pdbx_description
1 polymer ?
#
loop_
_entity_poly.entity_id
_entity_poly.type
_entity_poly.pdbx_seq_one_letter_code
_entity_poly.pdbx_strand_id
1 'polypeptide(L)'
;MKKIIPIVGLIVLMLGAAGCFASKSPTAGAAACPLTYELDGAPEPLGSATSFTESAADALAAGQPTTLASIAEVAGWRGTWDRMVIVKKGMPADYVARIAQTPDLCWTGIPDVDDRWASNGYYVFMRGAEPIQSVEWQSPMDDVLGYAGDPVVGVDVLLQSNGNRLYPQP
;
A
#
# COMPACT_ATOMS: atom_id res chain seq x y z
N MET A 1 69.22 5.28 -2.67
CA MET A 1 69.66 4.52 -3.87
C MET A 1 68.42 3.95 -4.54
N LYS A 2 68.21 4.30 -5.82
CA LYS A 2 67.09 3.89 -6.68
C LYS A 2 67.22 2.42 -7.10
N LYS A 3 66.13 1.65 -7.07
CA LYS A 3 65.97 0.47 -7.94
C LYS A 3 64.61 0.55 -8.64
N ILE A 4 64.69 0.72 -9.95
CA ILE A 4 63.62 0.71 -10.94
C ILE A 4 63.51 -0.75 -11.40
N ILE A 5 62.31 -1.32 -11.48
CA ILE A 5 62.06 -2.60 -12.14
C ILE A 5 60.99 -2.37 -13.22
N PRO A 6 61.25 -2.69 -14.50
CA PRO A 6 60.35 -2.43 -15.63
C PRO A 6 59.47 -3.65 -16.00
N ILE A 7 58.26 -3.32 -16.47
CA ILE A 7 57.51 -3.78 -17.67
C ILE A 7 57.59 -5.26 -18.09
N VAL A 8 56.41 -5.87 -18.31
CA VAL A 8 55.95 -6.79 -19.41
C VAL A 8 54.70 -7.48 -18.82
N GLY A 9 53.46 -7.35 -19.31
CA GLY A 9 52.97 -7.42 -20.68
C GLY A 9 52.41 -8.81 -20.96
N LEU A 10 51.13 -9.08 -20.68
CA LEU A 10 50.38 -10.14 -21.37
C LEU A 10 48.87 -9.89 -21.34
N ILE A 11 48.37 -9.47 -22.50
CA ILE A 11 46.96 -9.47 -22.87
C ILE A 11 46.60 -10.92 -23.23
N VAL A 12 45.57 -11.48 -22.59
CA VAL A 12 44.92 -12.71 -23.06
C VAL A 12 43.48 -12.37 -23.38
N LEU A 13 43.19 -12.28 -24.69
CA LEU A 13 41.85 -12.42 -25.24
C LEU A 13 41.42 -13.88 -25.06
N MET A 14 40.26 -14.11 -24.42
CA MET A 14 39.50 -15.34 -24.66
C MET A 14 38.17 -15.00 -25.33
N LEU A 15 38.05 -15.49 -26.57
CA LEU A 15 36.84 -15.46 -27.37
C LEU A 15 35.84 -16.51 -26.87
N GLY A 16 34.60 -16.07 -26.70
CA GLY A 16 33.41 -16.70 -27.28
C GLY A 16 33.10 -18.15 -26.93
N ALA A 17 32.30 -18.36 -25.87
CA ALA A 17 31.28 -19.40 -25.88
C ALA A 17 29.94 -18.74 -26.23
N ALA A 18 29.52 -18.90 -27.49
CA ALA A 18 28.17 -18.57 -27.93
C ALA A 18 27.19 -19.61 -27.34
N GLY A 19 26.80 -19.39 -26.08
CA GLY A 19 25.61 -20.02 -25.53
C GLY A 19 24.40 -19.22 -25.99
N CYS A 20 23.59 -19.77 -26.89
CA CYS A 20 22.23 -19.31 -27.13
C CYS A 20 21.40 -19.59 -25.86
N PHE A 21 21.56 -18.75 -24.84
CA PHE A 21 20.49 -18.54 -23.89
C PHE A 21 19.44 -17.74 -24.63
N ALA A 22 18.29 -18.38 -24.87
CA ALA A 22 17.05 -17.68 -25.15
C ALA A 22 16.69 -16.86 -23.90
N SER A 23 17.40 -15.75 -23.71
CA SER A 23 17.00 -14.67 -22.83
C SER A 23 15.71 -14.14 -23.44
N LYS A 24 14.59 -14.54 -22.85
CA LYS A 24 13.31 -13.87 -23.02
C LYS A 24 13.61 -12.39 -22.77
N SER A 25 13.65 -11.59 -23.83
CA SER A 25 13.87 -10.15 -23.72
C SER A 25 12.90 -9.63 -22.67
N PRO A 26 13.36 -8.88 -21.65
CA PRO A 26 12.45 -8.17 -20.79
C PRO A 26 11.62 -7.27 -21.71
N THR A 27 10.33 -7.55 -21.78
CA THR A 27 9.39 -6.68 -22.48
C THR A 27 9.61 -5.29 -21.91
N ALA A 28 9.86 -4.32 -22.80
CA ALA A 28 10.15 -2.95 -22.45
C ALA A 28 9.15 -2.40 -21.42
N GLY A 29 9.66 -1.87 -20.30
CA GLY A 29 8.97 -0.84 -19.52
C GLY A 29 8.30 -1.24 -18.22
N ALA A 30 8.63 -2.38 -17.59
CA ALA A 30 8.39 -2.48 -16.15
C ALA A 30 9.42 -1.56 -15.47
N ALA A 31 8.97 -0.39 -14.99
CA ALA A 31 9.82 0.45 -14.15
C ALA A 31 10.37 -0.44 -13.03
N ALA A 32 11.69 -0.54 -12.91
CA ALA A 32 12.30 -1.20 -11.77
C ALA A 32 11.94 -0.35 -10.55
N CYS A 33 10.93 -0.75 -9.79
CA CYS A 33 10.54 -0.05 -8.58
C CYS A 33 11.70 -0.10 -7.60
N PRO A 34 12.27 1.04 -7.20
CA PRO A 34 13.34 1.05 -6.21
C PRO A 34 12.84 0.67 -4.81
N LEU A 35 11.53 0.79 -4.58
CA LEU A 35 10.87 0.57 -3.29
C LEU A 35 9.60 -0.28 -3.47
N THR A 36 9.32 -1.12 -2.48
CA THR A 36 8.13 -1.97 -2.41
C THR A 36 7.40 -1.71 -1.10
N TYR A 37 6.08 -1.63 -1.15
CA TYR A 37 5.21 -1.69 0.02
C TYR A 37 4.32 -2.91 -0.07
N GLU A 38 4.51 -3.82 0.88
CA GLU A 38 3.68 -5.00 1.08
C GLU A 38 2.50 -4.59 1.96
N LEU A 39 1.28 -4.83 1.47
CA LEU A 39 0.05 -4.53 2.21
C LEU A 39 -0.12 -5.43 3.44
N ASP A 40 0.30 -6.69 3.31
CA ASP A 40 0.26 -7.67 4.38
C ASP A 40 1.45 -7.53 5.34
N GLY A 41 1.20 -7.78 6.63
CA GLY A 41 2.24 -7.75 7.66
C GLY A 41 2.94 -6.40 7.85
N ALA A 42 2.33 -5.30 7.41
CA ALA A 42 2.87 -3.96 7.62
C ALA A 42 2.98 -3.65 9.13
N PRO A 43 4.02 -2.92 9.56
CA PRO A 43 4.12 -2.50 10.95
C PRO A 43 2.94 -1.61 11.35
N GLU A 44 2.66 -1.56 12.66
CA GLU A 44 1.57 -0.75 13.23
C GLU A 44 2.09 0.49 14.01
N PRO A 45 2.80 1.44 13.36
CA PRO A 45 3.41 2.57 14.06
C PRO A 45 2.38 3.60 14.55
N LEU A 46 1.15 3.60 14.01
CA LEU A 46 0.09 4.50 14.47
C LEU A 46 -0.62 3.94 15.70
N GLY A 47 -0.73 2.62 15.82
CA GLY A 47 -1.45 1.92 16.88
C GLY A 47 -2.11 0.65 16.32
N SER A 48 -2.78 -0.11 17.18
CA SER A 48 -3.35 -1.41 16.79
C SER A 48 -4.39 -1.29 15.66
N ALA A 49 -4.25 -2.10 14.61
CA ALA A 49 -5.26 -2.23 13.56
C ALA A 49 -6.59 -2.73 14.13
N THR A 50 -6.55 -3.69 15.06
CA THR A 50 -7.74 -4.22 15.73
C THR A 50 -8.50 -3.11 16.47
N SER A 51 -7.83 -2.28 17.26
CA SER A 51 -8.49 -1.17 17.97
C SER A 51 -9.10 -0.14 17.02
N PHE A 52 -8.49 0.07 15.84
CA PHE A 52 -9.08 0.93 14.80
C PHE A 52 -10.36 0.32 14.23
N THR A 53 -10.33 -0.95 13.85
CA THR A 53 -11.51 -1.66 13.32
C THR A 53 -12.66 -1.66 14.33
N GLU A 54 -12.38 -1.95 15.60
CA GLU A 54 -13.37 -1.90 16.69
C GLU A 54 -13.97 -0.48 16.85
N SER A 55 -13.11 0.55 16.87
CA SER A 55 -13.58 1.94 17.00
C SER A 55 -14.41 2.40 15.80
N ALA A 56 -14.06 1.94 14.59
CA ALA A 56 -14.81 2.22 13.39
C ALA A 56 -16.19 1.52 13.38
N ALA A 57 -16.25 0.28 13.86
CA ALA A 57 -17.50 -0.46 14.05
C ALA A 57 -18.41 0.20 15.10
N ASP A 58 -17.84 0.65 16.22
CA ASP A 58 -18.58 1.39 17.25
C ASP A 58 -19.13 2.71 16.71
N ALA A 59 -18.34 3.45 15.93
CA ALA A 59 -18.79 4.68 15.29
C ALA A 59 -19.92 4.42 14.29
N LEU A 60 -19.83 3.34 13.50
CA LEU A 60 -20.90 2.90 12.61
C LEU A 60 -22.19 2.58 13.38
N ALA A 61 -22.08 1.84 14.49
CA ALA A 61 -23.21 1.45 15.33
C ALA A 61 -23.88 2.65 16.02
N ALA A 62 -23.10 3.66 16.43
CA ALA A 62 -23.62 4.89 17.01
C ALA A 62 -24.44 5.72 15.99
N GLY A 63 -24.15 5.58 14.70
CA GLY A 63 -24.88 6.22 13.60
C GLY A 63 -24.74 7.74 13.51
N GLN A 64 -23.95 8.35 14.39
CA GLN A 64 -23.66 9.78 14.34
C GLN A 64 -22.55 10.07 13.32
N PRO A 65 -22.58 11.24 12.68
CA PRO A 65 -21.46 11.68 11.84
C PRO A 65 -20.14 11.68 12.62
N THR A 66 -19.05 11.21 11.99
CA THR A 66 -17.70 11.15 12.59
C THR A 66 -16.62 11.50 11.57
N THR A 67 -15.33 11.46 11.92
CA THR A 67 -14.21 11.60 10.99
C THR A 67 -13.22 10.45 11.17
N LEU A 68 -12.35 10.21 10.19
CA LEU A 68 -11.28 9.21 10.35
C LEU A 68 -10.34 9.58 11.52
N ALA A 69 -10.05 10.87 11.69
CA ALA A 69 -9.25 11.36 12.81
C ALA A 69 -9.87 10.99 14.17
N SER A 70 -11.20 11.16 14.30
CA SER A 70 -11.92 10.85 15.54
C SER A 70 -11.92 9.35 15.83
N ILE A 71 -12.12 8.51 14.80
CA ILE A 71 -12.04 7.05 14.93
C ILE A 71 -10.64 6.63 15.40
N ALA A 72 -9.59 7.15 14.75
CA ALA A 72 -8.22 6.85 15.12
C ALA A 72 -7.86 7.34 16.54
N GLU A 73 -8.34 8.52 16.95
CA GLU A 73 -8.12 9.05 18.29
C GLU A 73 -8.73 8.13 19.37
N VAL A 74 -9.98 7.69 19.17
CA VAL A 74 -10.67 6.75 20.06
C VAL A 74 -9.95 5.39 20.11
N ALA A 75 -9.42 4.93 18.96
CA ALA A 75 -8.59 3.74 18.86
C ALA A 75 -7.22 3.87 19.56
N GLY A 76 -6.92 5.04 20.13
CA GLY A 76 -5.66 5.32 20.81
C GLY A 76 -4.48 5.53 19.86
N TRP A 77 -4.74 5.75 18.56
CA TRP A 77 -3.66 5.97 17.60
C TRP A 77 -2.90 7.27 17.87
N ARG A 78 -1.63 7.26 17.50
CA ARG A 78 -0.67 8.36 17.69
C ARG A 78 0.15 8.55 16.41
N GLY A 79 0.83 9.68 16.31
CA GLY A 79 1.61 10.04 15.13
C GLY A 79 0.80 10.81 14.10
N THR A 80 1.42 11.09 12.96
CA THR A 80 0.84 11.94 11.90
C THR A 80 0.54 11.13 10.65
N TRP A 81 -0.59 11.42 10.03
CA TRP A 81 -1.04 10.89 8.74
C TRP A 81 -2.08 11.91 8.20
N ASP A 82 -2.38 11.87 6.91
CA ASP A 82 -3.23 12.88 6.26
C ASP A 82 -4.43 12.32 5.50
N ARG A 83 -4.36 11.05 5.06
CA ARG A 83 -5.47 10.39 4.37
C ARG A 83 -5.39 8.88 4.49
N MET A 84 -6.52 8.26 4.18
CA MET A 84 -6.66 6.82 3.99
C MET A 84 -6.94 6.53 2.51
N VAL A 85 -6.31 5.49 1.98
CA VAL A 85 -6.60 4.92 0.64
C VAL A 85 -7.26 3.57 0.84
N ILE A 86 -8.44 3.38 0.26
CA ILE A 86 -9.15 2.10 0.32
C ILE A 86 -8.71 1.23 -0.87
N VAL A 87 -7.91 0.22 -0.60
CA VAL A 87 -7.46 -0.77 -1.58
C VAL A 87 -8.40 -1.97 -1.52
N LYS A 88 -9.06 -2.27 -2.63
CA LYS A 88 -9.94 -3.45 -2.76
C LYS A 88 -9.25 -4.55 -3.54
N LYS A 89 -9.69 -5.78 -3.27
CA LYS A 89 -9.46 -6.94 -4.12
C LYS A 89 -9.58 -6.60 -5.62
N GLY A 90 -8.60 -7.04 -6.40
CA GLY A 90 -8.54 -6.86 -7.86
C GLY A 90 -8.16 -5.46 -8.34
N MET A 91 -7.84 -4.51 -7.46
CA MET A 91 -7.32 -3.20 -7.89
C MET A 91 -5.93 -3.36 -8.53
N PRO A 92 -5.69 -2.81 -9.75
CA PRO A 92 -4.36 -2.83 -10.33
C PRO A 92 -3.34 -2.03 -9.50
N ALA A 93 -2.12 -2.54 -9.33
CA ALA A 93 -1.08 -1.87 -8.54
C ALA A 93 -0.72 -0.47 -9.06
N ASP A 94 -0.74 -0.27 -10.38
CA ASP A 94 -0.51 1.04 -11.02
C ASP A 94 -1.65 2.04 -10.74
N TYR A 95 -2.89 1.54 -10.61
CA TYR A 95 -4.01 2.35 -10.16
C TYR A 95 -3.84 2.77 -8.71
N VAL A 96 -3.48 1.84 -7.81
CA VAL A 96 -3.22 2.12 -6.40
C VAL A 96 -2.10 3.14 -6.26
N ALA A 97 -0.98 2.96 -6.95
CA ALA A 97 0.14 3.91 -6.93
C ALA A 97 -0.28 5.33 -7.37
N ARG A 98 -1.16 5.43 -8.37
CA ARG A 98 -1.67 6.71 -8.87
C ARG A 98 -2.55 7.42 -7.84
N ILE A 99 -3.54 6.74 -7.24
CA ILE A 99 -4.44 7.34 -6.26
C ILE A 99 -3.74 7.62 -4.92
N ALA A 100 -2.77 6.78 -4.55
CA ALA A 100 -1.95 6.97 -3.36
C ALA A 100 -0.85 8.02 -3.55
N GLN A 101 -0.62 8.49 -4.79
CA GLN A 101 0.44 9.45 -5.16
C GLN A 101 1.84 8.94 -4.82
N THR A 102 2.10 7.66 -5.11
CA THR A 102 3.37 6.96 -4.82
C THR A 102 4.02 6.45 -6.12
N PRO A 103 4.48 7.33 -7.03
CA PRO A 103 4.94 6.92 -8.37
C PRO A 103 6.18 6.02 -8.35
N ASP A 104 6.96 6.05 -7.27
CA ASP A 104 8.21 5.30 -7.11
C ASP A 104 8.05 3.98 -6.32
N LEU A 105 6.81 3.59 -6.01
CA LEU A 105 6.49 2.48 -5.11
C LEU A 105 5.77 1.35 -5.86
N CYS A 106 6.30 0.14 -5.75
CA CYS A 106 5.58 -1.07 -6.13
C CYS A 106 4.67 -1.52 -4.99
N TRP A 107 3.38 -1.71 -5.30
CA TRP A 107 2.41 -2.25 -4.36
C TRP A 107 2.30 -3.76 -4.52
N THR A 108 2.47 -4.49 -3.43
CA THR A 108 2.35 -5.95 -3.38
C THR A 108 1.35 -6.35 -2.28
N GLY A 109 0.85 -7.59 -2.35
CA GLY A 109 -0.17 -8.08 -1.41
C GLY A 109 -1.60 -7.64 -1.72
N ILE A 110 -1.88 -7.08 -2.91
CA ILE A 110 -3.25 -6.75 -3.29
C ILE A 110 -4.02 -8.06 -3.53
N PRO A 111 -5.16 -8.30 -2.84
CA PRO A 111 -5.91 -9.56 -3.01
C PRO A 111 -6.40 -9.75 -4.44
N ASP A 112 -6.29 -10.97 -4.99
CA ASP A 112 -6.70 -11.29 -6.36
C ASP A 112 -8.16 -11.77 -6.42
N VAL A 113 -8.85 -11.57 -7.55
CA VAL A 113 -10.30 -11.79 -7.79
C VAL A 113 -10.75 -13.23 -7.49
N ASP A 114 -9.86 -14.22 -7.54
CA ASP A 114 -10.20 -15.66 -7.46
C ASP A 114 -10.61 -16.17 -6.05
N ASP A 115 -10.46 -15.37 -4.98
CA ASP A 115 -10.87 -15.77 -3.63
C ASP A 115 -12.40 -15.77 -3.47
N ARG A 116 -13.01 -16.93 -3.72
CA ARG A 116 -14.42 -17.08 -4.14
C ARG A 116 -15.54 -16.62 -3.18
N TRP A 117 -15.29 -16.06 -1.99
CA TRP A 117 -16.39 -15.88 -1.02
C TRP A 117 -16.39 -14.62 -0.14
N ALA A 118 -15.26 -13.94 0.08
CA ALA A 118 -15.22 -12.69 0.84
C ALA A 118 -14.70 -11.54 -0.02
N SER A 119 -15.32 -10.37 0.08
CA SER A 119 -14.64 -9.14 -0.34
C SER A 119 -13.65 -8.78 0.76
N ASN A 120 -12.38 -8.62 0.42
CA ASN A 120 -11.34 -8.18 1.34
C ASN A 120 -10.52 -7.06 0.69
N GLY A 121 -9.66 -6.46 1.51
CA GLY A 121 -8.76 -5.42 1.08
C GLY A 121 -8.09 -4.75 2.26
N TYR A 122 -7.60 -3.54 2.04
CA TYR A 122 -6.86 -2.79 3.03
C TYR A 122 -7.33 -1.34 3.10
N TYR A 123 -7.33 -0.78 4.30
CA TYR A 123 -7.31 0.65 4.56
C TYR A 123 -5.86 1.06 4.76
N VAL A 124 -5.29 1.85 3.84
CA VAL A 124 -3.88 2.26 3.89
C VAL A 124 -3.78 3.70 4.32
N PHE A 125 -3.13 3.95 5.44
CA PHE A 125 -2.95 5.27 6.02
C PHE A 125 -1.66 5.90 5.51
N MET A 126 -1.76 7.11 5.00
CA MET A 126 -0.68 7.79 4.27
C MET A 126 -0.21 9.04 5.00
N ARG A 127 1.05 9.39 4.79
CA ARG A 127 1.63 10.71 5.08
C ARG A 127 2.38 11.20 3.85
N GLY A 128 1.83 12.18 3.14
CA GLY A 128 2.34 12.60 1.84
C GLY A 128 2.34 11.42 0.87
N ALA A 129 3.49 11.08 0.30
CA ALA A 129 3.67 9.92 -0.59
C ALA A 129 4.16 8.65 0.15
N GLU A 130 4.12 8.64 1.48
CA GLU A 130 4.59 7.54 2.32
C GLU A 130 3.40 6.74 2.90
N PRO A 131 3.24 5.45 2.57
CA PRO A 131 2.32 4.58 3.30
C PRO A 131 2.90 4.24 4.67
N ILE A 132 2.11 4.46 5.72
CA ILE A 132 2.56 4.37 7.11
C ILE A 132 2.09 3.06 7.76
N GLN A 133 0.86 2.67 7.48
CA GLN A 133 0.22 1.49 8.09
C GLN A 133 -0.94 1.03 7.21
N SER A 134 -1.16 -0.27 7.11
CA SER A 134 -2.36 -0.87 6.52
C SER A 134 -3.20 -1.58 7.59
N VAL A 135 -4.52 -1.53 7.43
CA VAL A 135 -5.49 -2.30 8.21
C VAL A 135 -6.25 -3.19 7.24
N GLU A 136 -6.07 -4.50 7.36
CA GLU A 136 -6.85 -5.47 6.58
C GLU A 136 -8.31 -5.43 7.01
N TRP A 137 -9.22 -5.60 6.05
CA TRP A 137 -10.63 -5.80 6.32
C TRP A 137 -11.19 -6.96 5.50
N GLN A 138 -12.14 -7.69 6.10
CA GLN A 138 -12.90 -8.74 5.45
C GLN A 138 -14.41 -8.47 5.58
N SER A 139 -15.11 -8.43 4.45
CA SER A 139 -16.56 -8.30 4.39
C SER A 139 -17.25 -9.61 4.78
N PRO A 140 -18.33 -9.57 5.58
CA PRO A 140 -19.01 -8.37 6.08
C PRO A 140 -18.52 -7.87 7.45
N MET A 141 -17.56 -8.54 8.09
CA MET A 141 -17.20 -8.29 9.49
C MET A 141 -16.48 -6.96 9.72
N ASP A 142 -15.49 -6.64 8.88
CA ASP A 142 -14.58 -5.50 9.10
C ASP A 142 -14.68 -4.43 8.02
N ASP A 143 -15.51 -4.63 6.99
CA ASP A 143 -15.72 -3.72 5.87
C ASP A 143 -16.65 -2.55 6.25
N VAL A 144 -16.23 -1.75 7.24
CA VAL A 144 -17.01 -0.70 7.90
C VAL A 144 -16.84 0.68 7.25
N LEU A 145 -15.75 0.91 6.50
CA LEU A 145 -15.51 2.13 5.74
C LEU A 145 -15.74 1.88 4.24
N GLY A 146 -16.63 2.67 3.64
CA GLY A 146 -16.93 2.64 2.22
C GLY A 146 -16.44 3.89 1.48
N TYR A 147 -16.56 3.87 0.16
CA TYR A 147 -16.40 5.06 -0.67
C TYR A 147 -17.34 5.03 -1.88
N ALA A 148 -17.72 6.20 -2.37
CA ALA A 148 -18.52 6.38 -3.57
C ALA A 148 -17.72 7.16 -4.61
N GLY A 149 -17.04 6.45 -5.52
CA GLY A 149 -16.20 7.06 -6.54
C GLY A 149 -14.74 7.18 -6.13
N ASP A 150 -14.41 8.14 -5.26
CA ASP A 150 -13.02 8.40 -4.85
C ASP A 150 -12.60 7.47 -3.68
N PRO A 151 -11.62 6.57 -3.87
CA PRO A 151 -11.11 5.70 -2.80
C PRO A 151 -10.18 6.39 -1.80
N VAL A 152 -9.94 7.70 -1.94
CA VAL A 152 -9.11 8.49 -1.03
C VAL A 152 -9.98 9.29 -0.06
N VAL A 153 -9.70 9.17 1.23
CA VAL A 153 -10.48 9.81 2.30
C VAL A 153 -9.55 10.61 3.20
N GLY A 154 -9.74 11.93 3.27
CA GLY A 154 -8.96 12.80 4.15
C GLY A 154 -9.31 12.60 5.64
N VAL A 155 -8.35 12.91 6.52
CA VAL A 155 -8.49 12.78 7.99
C VAL A 155 -9.75 13.43 8.56
N ASP A 156 -10.10 14.61 8.05
CA ASP A 156 -11.19 15.47 8.56
C ASP A 156 -12.48 15.36 7.73
N VAL A 157 -12.51 14.47 6.72
CA VAL A 157 -13.72 14.27 5.93
C VAL A 157 -14.80 13.67 6.81
N LEU A 158 -15.99 14.28 6.76
CA LEU A 158 -17.14 13.79 7.50
C LEU A 158 -17.57 12.43 6.93
N LEU A 159 -17.72 11.47 7.82
CA LEU A 159 -18.18 10.13 7.55
C LEU A 159 -19.60 9.97 8.10
N GLN A 160 -20.51 9.51 7.24
CA GLN A 160 -21.91 9.27 7.60
C GLN A 160 -22.27 7.80 7.38
N SER A 161 -22.98 7.22 8.35
CA SER A 161 -23.53 5.87 8.19
C SER A 161 -24.65 5.83 7.16
N ASN A 162 -24.63 4.83 6.28
CA ASN A 162 -25.76 4.47 5.41
C ASN A 162 -26.54 3.24 5.90
N GLY A 163 -26.30 2.82 7.14
CA GLY A 163 -26.86 1.61 7.75
C GLY A 163 -25.89 0.42 7.77
N ASN A 164 -24.96 0.33 6.80
CA ASN A 164 -24.03 -0.80 6.72
C ASN A 164 -22.55 -0.37 6.74
N ARG A 165 -22.23 0.86 6.33
CA ARG A 165 -20.88 1.42 6.36
C ARG A 165 -20.91 2.92 6.58
N LEU A 166 -19.76 3.45 6.98
CA LEU A 166 -19.47 4.87 7.00
C LEU A 166 -18.95 5.31 5.62
N TYR A 167 -19.56 6.34 5.05
CA TYR A 167 -19.18 6.89 3.74
C TYR A 167 -18.71 8.35 3.86
N PRO A 168 -17.62 8.71 3.17
CA PRO A 168 -17.22 10.10 2.96
C PRO A 168 -18.37 10.92 2.40
N GLN A 169 -18.62 12.07 3.02
CA GLN A 169 -19.54 13.08 2.52
C GLN A 169 -18.79 14.12 1.66
N PRO A 170 -19.42 14.63 0.60
CA PRO A 170 -18.83 15.67 -0.26
C PRO A 170 -18.66 17.01 0.45
#